data_AF-A0A920F8N7-F1
#
_entry.id   AF-A0A920F8N7-F1
#
_cell.length_a   1.000
_cell.length_b   1.000
_cell.length_c   1.000
_cell.angle_alpha   90.00
_cell.angle_beta   90.00
_cell.angle_gamma   90.00
#
_symmetry.space_group_name_H-M   'P 1'
#
loop_
_entity.id
_entity.type
_entity.pdbx_description
1 polymer ?
#
loop_
_entity_poly.entity_id
_entity_poly.type
_entity_poly.pdbx_seq_one_letter_code
_entity_poly.pdbx_strand_id
1 'polypeptide(L)' 'MVDESQDQEQVYADREELNKRKASFSAMKTLNPREQYIIQKRRLSENAATLEELGSEFGISRERVRQVR' A
#
# COMPACT_ATOMS: atom_id res chain seq x y z
N MET A 1 -5.07 -5.36 -42.49
CA MET A 1 -5.94 -5.59 -41.33
C MET A 1 -5.14 -5.18 -40.12
N VAL A 2 -5.41 -3.98 -39.59
CA VAL A 2 -4.65 -3.38 -38.49
C VAL A 2 -5.54 -3.46 -37.26
N ASP A 3 -5.29 -4.49 -36.46
CA ASP A 3 -4.99 -4.32 -35.04
C ASP A 3 -6.06 -3.81 -34.05
N GLU A 4 -7.33 -4.16 -34.23
CA GLU A 4 -8.35 -3.93 -33.17
C GLU A 4 -8.03 -4.71 -31.87
N SER A 5 -7.22 -5.77 -31.96
CA SER A 5 -6.81 -6.59 -30.82
C SER A 5 -5.78 -5.92 -29.91
N GLN A 6 -4.78 -5.18 -30.43
CA GLN A 6 -3.84 -4.47 -29.57
C GLN A 6 -4.52 -3.31 -28.85
N ASP A 7 -5.42 -2.57 -29.51
CA ASP A 7 -6.18 -1.51 -28.87
C ASP A 7 -7.06 -2.04 -27.72
N GLN A 8 -7.68 -3.21 -27.90
CA GLN A 8 -8.44 -3.84 -26.82
C GLN A 8 -7.55 -4.25 -25.64
N GLU A 9 -6.42 -4.93 -25.91
CA GLU A 9 -5.48 -5.38 -24.87
C GLU A 9 -4.89 -4.20 -24.09
N GLN A 10 -4.55 -3.10 -24.76
CA GLN A 10 -4.09 -1.86 -24.13
C GLN A 10 -5.19 -1.24 -23.24
N VAL A 11 -6.43 -1.14 -23.75
CA VAL A 11 -7.56 -0.61 -22.95
C VAL A 11 -7.86 -1.48 -21.73
N TYR A 12 -7.73 -2.81 -21.84
CA TYR A 12 -7.85 -3.72 -20.71
C TYR A 12 -6.72 -3.53 -19.70
N ALA A 13 -5.47 -3.42 -20.17
CA ALA A 13 -4.31 -3.19 -19.33
C ALA A 13 -4.42 -1.87 -18.55
N ASP A 14 -4.81 -0.79 -19.22
CA ASP A 14 -5.02 0.53 -18.60
C ASP A 14 -6.13 0.50 -17.55
N ARG A 15 -7.26 -0.17 -17.84
CA ARG A 15 -8.35 -0.34 -16.87
C ARG A 15 -7.90 -1.15 -15.66
N GLU A 16 -7.18 -2.23 -15.87
CA GLU A 16 -6.64 -3.05 -14.79
C GLU A 16 -5.67 -2.27 -13.92
N GLU A 17 -4.80 -1.46 -14.51
CA GLU A 17 -3.89 -0.60 -13.78
C GLU A 17 -4.66 0.46 -12.96
N LEU A 18 -5.63 1.13 -13.57
CA LEU A 18 -6.48 2.10 -12.89
C LEU A 18 -7.26 1.45 -11.73
N ASN A 19 -7.78 0.25 -11.91
CA ASN A 19 -8.47 -0.50 -10.86
C ASN A 19 -7.51 -0.88 -9.71
N LYS A 20 -6.30 -1.35 -10.02
CA LYS A 20 -5.27 -1.67 -9.01
C LYS A 20 -4.87 -0.42 -8.21
N ARG A 21 -4.67 0.71 -8.88
CA ARG A 21 -4.36 2.00 -8.24
C ARG A 21 -5.51 2.46 -7.32
N LYS A 22 -6.76 2.38 -7.79
CA LYS A 22 -7.95 2.71 -6.99
C LYS A 22 -8.10 1.79 -5.79
N ALA A 23 -7.92 0.48 -5.97
CA ALA A 23 -7.98 -0.50 -4.89
C ALA A 23 -6.92 -0.20 -3.81
N SER A 24 -5.68 0.05 -4.22
CA SER A 24 -4.58 0.43 -3.32
C SER A 24 -4.89 1.71 -2.54
N PHE A 25 -5.43 2.72 -3.20
CA PHE A 25 -5.83 3.97 -2.56
C PHE A 25 -6.99 3.78 -1.58
N SER A 26 -7.99 2.99 -1.95
CA SER A 26 -9.12 2.68 -1.07
C SER A 26 -8.71 1.89 0.18
N ALA A 27 -7.79 0.93 0.03
CA ALA A 27 -7.23 0.16 1.14
C ALA A 27 -6.44 1.06 2.11
N MET A 28 -5.68 2.03 1.59
CA MET A 28 -5.02 3.03 2.44
C MET A 28 -6.04 3.85 3.24
N LYS A 29 -7.22 4.15 2.68
CA LYS A 29 -8.28 4.89 3.38
C LYS A 29 -9.01 4.09 4.46
N THR A 30 -9.01 2.75 4.39
CA THR A 30 -9.63 1.91 5.44
C THR A 30 -8.74 1.76 6.67
N LEU A 31 -7.46 2.09 6.54
CA LEU A 31 -6.49 2.09 7.63
C LEU A 31 -6.68 3.32 8.51
N ASN A 32 -6.57 3.13 9.83
CA ASN A 32 -6.55 4.27 10.74
C ASN A 32 -5.21 5.03 10.62
N PRO A 33 -5.11 6.29 11.11
CA PRO A 33 -3.90 7.11 10.94
C PRO A 33 -2.62 6.46 11.45
N ARG A 34 -2.71 5.62 12.48
CA ARG A 34 -1.57 4.90 13.04
C ARG A 34 -1.09 3.79 12.11
N GLU A 35 -2.01 3.03 11.51
CA GLU A 35 -1.68 1.95 10.57
C GLU A 35 -1.11 2.53 9.27
N GLN A 36 -1.67 3.64 8.77
CA GLN A 36 -1.11 4.39 7.64
C GLN A 36 0.33 4.82 7.91
N TYR A 37 0.62 5.35 9.10
CA TYR A 37 1.96 5.77 9.49
C TYR A 37 2.94 4.59 9.56
N ILE A 38 2.52 3.46 10.14
CA ILE A 38 3.34 2.24 10.22
C ILE A 38 3.66 1.74 8.81
N ILE A 39 2.69 1.70 7.89
CA ILE A 39 2.94 1.31 6.49
C ILE A 39 3.87 2.30 5.80
N GLN A 40 3.66 3.60 5.99
CA GLN A 40 4.50 4.62 5.38
C GLN A 40 5.97 4.49 5.82
N LYS A 41 6.22 4.37 7.12
CA LYS A 41 7.56 4.27 7.70
C LYS A 41 8.27 2.95 7.40
N ARG A 42 7.55 1.85 7.15
CA ARG A 42 8.17 0.53 6.91
C ARG A 42 8.24 0.10 5.45
N ARG A 43 7.27 0.48 4.63
CA ARG A 43 7.15 0.00 3.24
C ARG A 43 7.38 1.09 2.20
N LEU A 44 7.09 2.35 2.53
CA LEU A 44 7.16 3.47 1.59
C LEU A 44 8.32 4.44 1.90
N SER A 45 9.11 4.16 2.95
CA SER A 45 10.28 4.93 3.36
C SER A 45 11.55 4.21 2.94
N GLU A 46 12.53 4.95 2.41
CA GLU A 46 13.83 4.38 2.03
C GLU A 46 14.60 3.85 3.25
N ASN A 47 14.45 4.52 4.40
CA ASN A 47 14.92 4.03 5.69
C ASN A 47 13.73 3.41 6.43
N ALA A 48 13.55 2.10 6.24
CA ALA A 48 12.45 1.37 6.84
C ALA A 48 12.62 1.28 8.36
N ALA A 49 11.69 1.84 9.12
CA ALA A 49 11.71 1.77 10.57
C ALA A 49 11.56 0.32 11.06
N THR A 50 12.30 -0.02 12.11
CA THR A 50 12.21 -1.30 12.80
C THR A 50 10.91 -1.38 13.61
N LEU A 51 10.50 -2.60 13.97
CA LEU A 51 9.33 -2.80 14.83
C LEU A 51 9.54 -2.22 16.24
N GLU A 52 10.79 -2.13 16.68
CA GLU A 52 11.16 -1.63 18.00
C GLU A 52 11.09 -0.10 18.06
N GLU A 53 11.56 0.59 17.02
CA GLU A 53 11.44 2.05 16.88
C GLU A 53 9.97 2.46 16.83
N LEU A 54 9.15 1.78 16.02
CA LEU A 54 7.71 2.07 15.95
C LEU A 54 6.97 1.71 17.24
N GLY A 55 7.38 0.62 17.90
CA GLY A 55 6.84 0.26 19.20
C GLY A 55 7.09 1.34 20.24
N SER A 56 8.32 1.85 20.28
CA SER A 56 8.74 2.93 21.17
C SER A 56 8.03 4.25 20.85
N GLU A 57 7.91 4.61 19.57
CA GLU A 57 7.25 5.85 19.11
C GLU A 57 5.76 5.87 19.45
N PHE A 58 5.09 4.73 19.35
CA PHE A 58 3.65 4.62 19.63
C PHE A 58 3.30 4.05 21.01
N GLY A 59 4.30 3.85 21.89
CA GLY A 59 4.11 3.29 23.23
C GLY A 59 3.46 1.90 23.25
N ILE A 60 3.73 1.07 22.24
CA ILE A 60 3.18 -0.30 22.15
C ILE A 60 4.26 -1.35 21.94
N SER A 61 3.94 -2.59 22.27
CA SER A 61 4.87 -3.70 22.09
C SER A 61 5.14 -3.97 20.60
N ARG A 62 6.33 -4.53 20.34
CA ARG A 62 6.76 -5.03 19.03
C ARG A 62 5.72 -5.96 18.39
N GLU A 63 5.07 -6.79 19.20
CA GLU A 63 4.03 -7.72 18.75
C GLU A 63 2.76 -7.00 18.33
N ARG A 64 2.38 -5.92 19.02
CA ARG A 64 1.24 -5.09 18.63
C ARG A 64 1.47 -4.38 17.31
N VAL A 65 2.70 -3.91 17.05
CA VAL A 65 3.09 -3.35 15.74
C VAL A 65 3.03 -4.42 14.64
N ARG A 66 3.37 -5.68 14.96
CA ARG A 66 3.27 -6.80 14.01
C ARG A 66 1.83 -7.09 13.58
N GLN A 67 0.88 -7.05 14.52
CA GLN A 67 -0.54 -7.32 14.27
C GLN A 67 -1.25 -6.28 13.39
N VAL A 68 -0.71 -5.06 13.35
CA VAL A 68 -1.25 -3.94 12.57
C VAL A 68 -0.80 -4.01 11.09
N ARG A 69 0.22 -4.82 10.77
CA ARG A 69 0.85 -4.85 9.46
C ARG A 69 0.16 -5.77 8.45
#